data_AF-A0A923ES08-F1
#
_entry.id   AF-A0A923ES08-F1
#
_cell.length_a   1.000
_cell.length_b   1.000
_cell.length_c   1.000
_cell.angle_alpha   90.00
_cell.angle_beta   90.00
_cell.angle_gamma   90.00
#
_symmetry.space_group_name_H-M   'P 1'
#
loop_
_entity.id
_entity.type
_entity.pdbx_description
1 polymer ?
#
loop_
_entity_poly.entity_id
_entity_poly.type
_entity_poly.pdbx_seq_one_letter_code
_entity_poly.pdbx_strand_id
1 'polypeptide(L)' 'MHHIVPWEIDGPTALSNTVMVCKLHHRLLHHPGWIVRIRDGLPEFVPPRWIDPLQQPRHQPRPATAA' A
#
# COMPACT_ATOMS: atom_id res chain seq x y z
N MET A 1 -10.39 2.05 -3.66
CA MET A 1 -10.22 1.83 -2.21
C MET A 1 -9.65 0.44 -2.00
N HIS A 2 -8.65 0.33 -1.15
CA HIS A 2 -8.00 -0.91 -0.73
C HIS A 2 -8.06 -0.97 0.80
N HIS A 3 -8.52 -2.09 1.36
CA HIS A 3 -8.50 -2.32 2.80
C HIS A 3 -7.11 -2.80 3.23
N ILE A 4 -6.55 -2.22 4.30
CA ILE A 4 -5.26 -2.63 4.87
C ILE A 4 -5.43 -3.99 5.56
N VAL A 5 -6.40 -4.10 6.45
CA VAL A 5 -6.93 -5.38 6.95
C VAL A 5 -8.16 -5.70 6.12
N PRO A 6 -8.14 -6.78 5.31
CA PRO A 6 -9.26 -7.15 4.45
C PRO A 6 -10.57 -7.33 5.22
N TRP A 7 -11.68 -6.91 4.63
CA TRP A 7 -13.02 -7.11 5.19
C TRP A 7 -13.36 -8.59 5.40
N GLU A 8 -12.87 -9.47 4.53
CA GLU A 8 -13.08 -10.93 4.59
C GLU A 8 -12.49 -11.60 5.84
N ILE A 9 -11.60 -10.91 6.58
CA ILE A 9 -11.04 -11.35 7.86
C ILE A 9 -11.40 -10.36 8.99
N ASP A 10 -12.61 -9.82 8.96
CA ASP A 10 -13.16 -8.89 9.95
C ASP A 10 -12.44 -7.53 10.04
N GLY A 11 -11.82 -7.10 8.93
CA GLY A 11 -11.27 -5.75 8.81
C GLY A 11 -12.38 -4.67 8.83
N PRO A 12 -12.22 -3.58 9.60
CA PRO A 12 -13.25 -2.55 9.70
C PRO A 12 -13.37 -1.74 8.41
N THR A 13 -14.60 -1.41 8.00
CA THR A 13 -14.85 -0.44 6.93
C THR A 13 -14.69 0.98 7.47
N ALA A 14 -13.45 1.44 7.57
CA ALA A 14 -13.10 2.75 8.12
C ALA A 14 -11.99 3.43 7.31
N LEU A 15 -11.92 4.77 7.36
CA LEU A 15 -10.84 5.53 6.72
C LEU A 15 -9.46 5.19 7.31
N SER A 16 -9.40 4.84 8.59
CA SER A 16 -8.19 4.35 9.25
C SER A 16 -7.72 2.96 8.78
N ASN A 17 -8.55 2.24 8.02
CA ASN A 17 -8.24 0.92 7.48
C ASN A 17 -8.29 0.89 5.95
N THR A 18 -8.39 2.05 5.28
CA THR A 18 -8.52 2.10 3.81
C THR A 18 -7.60 3.13 3.17
N VAL A 19 -7.08 2.80 2.00
CA VAL A 19 -6.29 3.72 1.17
C VAL A 19 -6.87 3.85 -0.23
N MET A 20 -6.69 5.02 -0.83
CA MET A 20 -7.14 5.31 -2.18
C MET A 20 -6.01 5.07 -3.18
N VAL A 21 -6.21 4.08 -4.05
CA VAL A 21 -5.28 3.69 -5.09
C VAL A 21 -6.05 3.42 -6.39
N CYS A 22 -5.38 3.56 -7.54
CA CYS A 22 -5.97 3.22 -8.83
C CYS A 22 -6.16 1.70 -8.96
N LYS A 23 -6.95 1.27 -9.95
CA LYS A 23 -7.26 -0.15 -10.19
C LYS A 23 -6.02 -1.04 -10.37
N LEU A 24 -4.98 -0.54 -11.04
CA LEU A 24 -3.72 -1.26 -11.23
C LEU A 24 -3.03 -1.51 -9.88
N HIS A 25 -2.82 -0.46 -9.10
CA HIS A 25 -2.16 -0.55 -7.81
C HIS A 25 -3.00 -1.32 -6.78
N HIS A 26 -4.34 -1.26 -6.87
CA HIS A 26 -5.20 -2.08 -6.01
C HIS A 26 -4.90 -3.57 -6.18
N ARG A 27 -4.73 -4.06 -7.41
CA ARG A 27 -4.37 -5.46 -7.68
C ARG A 27 -2.94 -5.78 -7.27
N LEU A 28 -2.01 -4.84 -7.49
CA LEU A 28 -0.63 -5.02 -7.07
C LEU A 28 -0.51 -5.25 -5.56
N LEU A 29 -1.27 -4.50 -4.76
CA LEU A 29 -1.23 -4.61 -3.30
C LEU A 29 -1.84 -5.91 -2.75
N HIS A 30 -2.63 -6.63 -3.55
CA HIS A 30 -3.06 -7.99 -3.22
C HIS A 30 -1.97 -9.05 -3.46
N HIS A 31 -0.84 -8.68 -4.09
CA HIS A 31 0.28 -9.61 -4.24
C HIS A 31 1.06 -9.73 -2.92
N PRO A 32 1.55 -10.94 -2.57
CA PRO A 32 2.29 -11.15 -1.34
C PRO A 32 3.49 -10.22 -1.18
N GLY A 33 3.79 -9.87 0.08
CA GLY A 33 5.01 -9.16 0.47
C GLY A 33 4.93 -7.64 0.49
N TRP A 34 3.84 -7.05 -0.02
CA TRP A 34 3.54 -5.64 0.22
C TRP A 34 3.00 -5.45 1.63
N ILE A 35 3.44 -4.38 2.30
CA ILE A 35 2.83 -3.92 3.54
C ILE A 35 2.25 -2.54 3.28
N VAL A 36 1.01 -2.35 3.69
CA VAL A 36 0.32 -1.05 3.64
C VAL A 36 0.00 -0.64 5.07
N ARG A 37 0.30 0.60 5.44
CA ARG A 37 -0.08 1.16 6.74
C ARG A 37 -0.41 2.64 6.62
N ILE A 38 -1.13 3.18 7.59
CA ILE A 38 -1.33 4.62 7.72
C ILE A 38 -0.47 5.09 8.88
N ARG A 39 0.41 6.06 8.62
CA ARG A 39 1.25 6.72 9.62
C ARG A 39 1.04 8.22 9.53
N ASP A 40 0.72 8.86 10.64
CA ASP A 40 0.46 10.31 10.72
C ASP A 40 -0.62 10.77 9.71
N GLY A 41 -1.64 9.93 9.50
CA GLY A 41 -2.74 10.18 8.56
C GLY A 41 -2.40 9.94 7.09
N LEU A 42 -1.17 9.54 6.77
CA LEU A 42 -0.70 9.32 5.41
C LEU A 42 -0.43 7.83 5.13
N PRO A 43 -0.73 7.34 3.91
CA PRO A 43 -0.42 5.97 3.54
C PRO A 43 1.09 5.79 3.35
N GLU A 44 1.59 4.65 3.83
CA GLU A 44 2.91 4.11 3.56
C GLU A 44 2.78 2.77 2.84
N PHE A 45 3.50 2.63 1.72
CA PHE A 45 3.59 1.39 0.95
C PHE A 45 5.02 0.86 1.06
N VAL A 46 5.17 -0.28 1.73
CA VAL A 46 6.45 -0.95 1.87
C VAL A 46 6.51 -2.09 0.85
N PRO A 47 7.46 -2.04 -0.10
CA PRO A 47 7.59 -3.09 -1.08
C PRO A 47 8.12 -4.41 -0.47
N PRO A 48 7.88 -5.54 -1.16
CA PRO A 48 8.58 -6.78 -0.87
C PRO A 48 10.10 -6.65 -1.00
N ARG A 49 10.85 -7.49 -0.25
CA ARG A 49 12.33 -7.49 -0.23
C ARG A 49 12.99 -7.71 -1.59
N TRP A 50 12.33 -8.42 -2.51
CA TRP A 50 12.85 -8.64 -3.86
C TRP A 50 12.70 -7.41 -4.77
N ILE A 51 11.91 -6.41 -4.39
CA ILE A 51 11.81 -5.10 -5.07
C ILE A 51 12.70 -4.07 -4.38
N ASP A 52 12.79 -4.11 -3.06
CA ASP A 52 13.66 -3.25 -2.26
C ASP A 52 14.17 -4.03 -1.04
N PRO A 53 15.44 -4.46 -1.03
CA PRO A 53 16.01 -5.23 0.07
C PRO A 53 15.95 -4.50 1.42
N LEU A 54 15.94 -3.16 1.41
CA LEU A 54 15.85 -2.33 2.61
C LEU A 54 14.41 -2.06 3.05
N GLN A 55 13.42 -2.46 2.24
CA GLN A 55 11.99 -2.25 2.50
C GLN A 55 11.68 -0.80 2.89
N GLN A 56 12.22 0.15 2.12
CA GLN A 56 12.02 1.56 2.43
C GLN A 56 10.55 1.94 2.16
N PRO A 57 9.85 2.54 3.14
CA PRO A 57 8.48 3.00 2.94
C PRO A 57 8.39 4.02 1.81
N ARG A 58 7.36 3.88 0.97
CA ARG A 58 7.05 4.80 -0.12
C ARG A 58 5.73 5.50 0.19
N HIS A 59 5.76 6.82 0.23
CA HIS A 59 4.56 7.66 0.43
C HIS A 59 3.98 8.17 -0.89
N GLN A 60 4.82 8.20 -1.92
CA GLN A 60 4.47 8.64 -3.26
C GLN A 60 4.95 7.58 -4.25
N PRO A 61 4.24 7.38 -5.38
CA PRO A 61 4.86 6.71 -6.51
C PRO A 61 6.13 7.48 -6.85
N ARG A 62 7.26 6.77 -6.98
CA ARG A 62 8.47 7.39 -7.51
C ARG A 62 8.08 7.99 -8.87
N PRO A 63 8.35 9.28 -9.13
CA PRO A 63 8.16 9.81 -10.47
C PRO A 63 8.85 8.86 -11.44
N ALA A 64 8.15 8.42 -12.48
CA ALA A 64 8.83 7.83 -13.62
C ALA A 64 9.87 8.87 -14.03
N THR A 65 11.14 8.48 -14.04
CA THR A 65 12.27 9.34 -14.36
C THR A 65 11.87 10.23 -15.53
N ALA A 66 11.81 11.55 -15.32
CA ALA A 66 11.69 12.47 -16.43
C ALA A 66 12.97 12.29 -17.25
N ALA A 67 12.82 11.74 -18.45
CA ALA A 67 13.84 11.78 -19.47
C ALA A 67 13.98 13.20 -20.01
#